data_AF-Q00627-F1
#
_entry.id   AF-Q00627-F1
#
_cell.length_a   1.000
_cell.length_b   1.000
_cell.length_c   1.000
_cell.angle_alpha   90.00
_cell.angle_beta   90.00
_cell.angle_gamma   90.00
#
_symmetry.space_group_name_H-M   'P 1'
#
loop_
_entity.id
_entity.type
_entity.pdbx_description
1 polymer ?
#
loop_
_entity_poly.entity_id
_entity_poly.type
_entity_poly.pdbx_seq_one_letter_code
_entity_poly.pdbx_strand_id
1 'polypeptide(L)'
;YGPTECAVVAATAYKSTLDHKLIASEPGTIGTGSGCRLWIVHPRNHDKLMPVGTVGELVIEGPTVARGYLNEEEKTRNAFITNPLWAATIAARDGAFETVRMYKTGDL
;
A
#
# COMPACT_ATOMS: atom_id res chain seq x y z
N TYR A 1 9.03 -6.59 -0.33
CA TYR A 1 8.06 -6.47 -1.42
C TYR A 1 7.97 -5.01 -1.83
N GLY A 2 7.83 -4.72 -3.12
CA GLY A 2 7.65 -3.36 -3.61
C GLY A 2 7.65 -3.32 -5.13
N PRO A 3 6.62 -2.74 -5.76
CA PRO A 3 6.58 -2.57 -7.20
C PRO A 3 7.51 -1.42 -7.65
N THR A 4 7.83 -1.36 -8.94
CA THR A 4 8.66 -0.30 -9.54
C THR A 4 8.06 1.09 -9.32
N GLU A 5 6.74 1.17 -9.25
CA GLU A 5 5.94 2.37 -9.02
C GLU A 5 6.06 2.91 -7.59
N CYS A 6 6.75 2.22 -6.68
CA CYS A 6 6.88 2.60 -5.27
C CYS A 6 8.34 2.64 -4.77
N ALA A 7 9.28 3.03 -5.65
CA ALA A 7 10.70 3.14 -5.32
C ALA A 7 11.32 1.84 -4.76
N VAL A 8 11.01 0.71 -5.42
CA VAL A 8 11.59 -0.64 -5.20
C VAL A 8 11.15 -1.33 -3.90
N VAL A 9 11.15 -0.65 -2.75
CA VAL A 9 10.81 -1.27 -1.46
C VAL A 9 9.65 -0.55 -0.78
N ALA A 10 8.53 -1.25 -0.63
CA ALA A 10 7.34 -0.76 0.05
C ALA A 10 7.06 -1.49 1.37
N ALA A 11 7.34 -2.80 1.43
CA ALA A 11 7.12 -3.62 2.62
C ALA A 11 8.35 -4.48 2.94
N THR A 12 8.67 -4.57 4.23
CA THR A 12 9.79 -5.37 4.74
C THR A 12 9.38 -6.19 5.95
N ALA A 13 9.95 -7.38 6.07
CA ALA A 13 9.80 -8.26 7.23
C ALA A 13 11.18 -8.78 7.65
N TYR A 14 11.43 -8.83 8.96
CA TYR A 14 12.58 -9.56 9.49
C TYR A 14 12.28 -11.07 9.44
N LYS A 15 13.15 -11.82 8.78
CA LYS A 15 13.06 -13.29 8.70
C LYS A 15 14.02 -13.99 9.66
N SER A 16 15.00 -13.27 10.17
CA SER A 16 15.92 -13.74 11.20
C SER A 16 16.30 -12.60 12.15
N THR A 17 16.74 -12.99 13.34
CA THR A 17 17.41 -12.10 14.28
C THR A 17 18.87 -11.85 13.85
N LEU A 18 19.55 -10.93 14.54
CA LEU A 18 20.96 -10.63 14.29
C LEU A 18 21.90 -11.80 14.62
N ASP A 19 21.51 -12.67 15.55
CA ASP A 19 22.22 -13.93 15.87
C ASP A 19 21.79 -15.10 14.96
N HIS A 20 21.25 -14.79 13.78
CA HIS A 20 20.87 -15.74 12.72
C HIS A 20 19.78 -16.76 13.11
N LYS A 21 19.02 -16.52 14.18
CA LYS A 21 17.86 -17.36 14.50
C LYS A 21 16.70 -17.00 13.58
N LEU A 22 16.14 -18.01 12.93
CA LEU A 22 14.94 -17.83 12.11
C LEU A 22 13.78 -17.38 13.00
N ILE A 23 13.10 -16.33 12.56
CA ILE A 23 11.86 -15.89 13.20
C ILE A 23 10.76 -16.78 12.65
N ALA A 24 10.01 -17.45 13.54
CA ALA A 24 8.80 -18.20 13.22
C ALA A 24 7.71 -17.24 12.73
N SER A 25 7.90 -16.72 11.53
CA SER A 25 6.97 -15.90 10.78
C SER A 25 6.53 -16.69 9.57
N GLU A 26 5.26 -16.52 9.17
CA GLU A 26 4.75 -17.04 7.92
C GLU A 26 5.71 -16.66 6.76
N PRO A 27 6.33 -17.62 6.05
CA PRO A 27 7.30 -17.31 5.01
C PRO A 27 6.75 -16.34 3.96
N GLY A 28 5.46 -16.41 3.66
CA GLY A 28 4.74 -15.53 2.75
C GLY A 28 4.47 -14.11 3.24
N THR A 29 4.74 -13.77 4.52
CA THR A 29 4.51 -12.39 4.98
C THR A 29 5.51 -11.43 4.34
N ILE A 30 4.99 -10.36 3.72
CA ILE A 30 5.77 -9.25 3.21
C ILE A 30 6.12 -8.21 4.29
N GLY A 31 5.49 -8.32 5.46
CA GLY A 31 5.74 -7.48 6.64
C GLY A 31 5.00 -6.15 6.63
N THR A 32 5.67 -5.10 7.10
CA THR A 32 5.08 -3.77 7.35
C THR A 32 5.59 -2.73 6.37
N GLY A 33 4.85 -1.62 6.24
CA GLY A 33 5.24 -0.49 5.39
C GLY A 33 6.60 0.10 5.76
N SER A 34 7.39 0.44 4.73
CA SER A 34 8.69 1.09 4.84
C SER A 34 8.64 2.41 4.08
N GLY A 35 8.62 3.54 4.78
CA GLY A 35 8.51 4.87 4.17
C GLY A 35 7.17 5.15 3.45
N CYS A 36 6.18 4.27 3.63
CA CYS A 36 4.85 4.35 3.05
C CYS A 36 3.82 3.70 3.98
N ARG A 37 2.54 3.97 3.71
CA ARG A 37 1.37 3.32 4.32
C ARG A 37 0.88 2.23 3.38
N LEU A 38 0.48 1.09 3.95
CA LEU A 38 -0.09 -0.04 3.23
C LEU A 38 -1.57 -0.16 3.60
N TRP A 39 -2.43 -0.23 2.60
CA TRP A 39 -3.88 -0.34 2.75
C TRP A 39 -4.38 -1.58 2.03
N ILE A 40 -5.37 -2.26 2.63
CA ILE A 40 -6.04 -3.39 1.99
C ILE A 40 -7.45 -2.94 1.61
N VAL A 41 -7.76 -2.94 0.32
CA VAL A 41 -9.03 -2.46 -0.24
C VAL A 41 -9.75 -3.55 -1.01
N HIS A 42 -11.03 -3.34 -1.29
CA HIS A 42 -11.80 -4.30 -2.07
C HIS A 42 -11.26 -4.35 -3.53
N PRO A 43 -10.95 -5.52 -4.10
CA PRO A 43 -10.25 -5.64 -5.40
C PRO A 43 -10.97 -5.04 -6.61
N ARG A 44 -12.28 -4.80 -6.50
CA ARG A 44 -13.10 -4.16 -7.55
C ARG A 44 -13.54 -2.74 -7.19
N ASN A 45 -13.19 -2.27 -5.99
CA ASN A 45 -13.63 -0.98 -5.49
C ASN A 45 -12.66 -0.46 -4.40
N HIS A 46 -11.68 0.36 -4.81
CA HIS A 46 -10.69 0.92 -3.90
C HIS A 46 -11.26 1.86 -2.83
N ASP A 47 -12.52 2.32 -2.98
CA ASP A 47 -13.20 3.15 -2.00
C ASP A 47 -13.71 2.37 -0.77
N LYS A 48 -13.46 1.06 -0.71
CA LYS A 48 -13.82 0.21 0.42
C LYS A 48 -12.59 -0.43 1.03
N LEU A 49 -12.30 -0.10 2.29
CA LEU A 49 -11.32 -0.84 3.09
C LEU A 49 -11.85 -2.23 3.40
N MET A 50 -10.94 -3.20 3.39
CA MET A 50 -11.23 -4.56 3.82
C MET A 50 -11.02 -4.71 5.34
N PRO A 51 -11.87 -5.48 6.03
CA PRO A 51 -11.62 -5.85 7.42
C PRO A 51 -10.29 -6.61 7.58
N VAL A 52 -9.66 -6.45 8.75
CA VAL A 52 -8.43 -7.17 9.10
C VAL A 52 -8.64 -8.68 8.98
N GLY A 53 -7.68 -9.36 8.35
CA GLY A 53 -7.70 -10.82 8.15
C GLY A 53 -8.47 -11.28 6.91
N THR A 54 -8.98 -10.36 6.09
CA THR A 54 -9.64 -10.69 4.81
C THR A 54 -8.74 -10.38 3.62
N VAL A 55 -8.96 -11.10 2.52
CA VAL A 55 -8.23 -10.89 1.26
C VAL A 55 -8.72 -9.62 0.58
N GLY A 56 -7.79 -8.80 0.11
CA GLY A 56 -8.09 -7.58 -0.64
C GLY A 56 -6.87 -7.09 -1.41
N GLU A 57 -7.09 -6.14 -2.30
CA GLU A 57 -6.01 -5.54 -3.08
C GLU A 57 -5.13 -4.66 -2.20
N LEU A 58 -3.82 -4.81 -2.34
CA LEU A 58 -2.85 -3.94 -1.70
C LEU A 58 -2.77 -2.59 -2.43
N VAL A 59 -2.89 -1.51 -1.65
CA VAL A 59 -2.69 -0.13 -2.09
C VAL A 59 -1.57 0.49 -1.28
N ILE A 60 -0.60 1.08 -1.97
CA ILE A 60 0.59 1.70 -1.36
C ILE A 60 0.42 3.21 -1.43
N GLU A 61 0.51 3.88 -0.29
CA GLU A 61 0.42 5.32 -0.17
C GLU A 61 1.74 5.90 0.36
N GLY A 62 2.27 6.94 -0.26
CA GLY A 62 3.38 7.67 0.32
C GLY A 62 4.22 8.46 -0.67
N PRO A 63 5.27 9.15 -0.18
CA PRO A 63 6.22 9.88 -1.01
C PRO A 63 7.03 8.96 -1.94
N THR A 64 7.05 7.66 -1.68
CA THR A 64 7.71 6.66 -2.53
C THR A 64 6.93 6.35 -3.82
N VAL A 65 5.66 6.76 -3.90
CA VAL A 65 4.79 6.51 -5.06
C VAL A 65 5.22 7.38 -6.25
N ALA A 66 5.37 6.74 -7.41
CA ALA A 66 5.83 7.37 -8.64
C ALA A 66 4.88 8.47 -9.16
N ARG A 67 5.41 9.28 -10.07
CA ARG A 67 4.62 10.34 -10.71
C ARG A 67 3.53 9.81 -11.64
N GLY A 68 3.72 8.61 -12.19
CA GLY A 68 2.87 8.00 -13.19
C GLY A 68 3.70 7.26 -14.23
N TYR A 69 3.02 6.81 -15.29
CA TYR A 69 3.62 6.22 -16.46
C TYR A 69 3.92 7.30 -17.51
N LEU A 70 5.14 7.31 -18.05
CA LEU A 70 5.56 8.30 -19.04
C LEU A 70 4.69 8.22 -20.30
N ASN A 71 4.08 9.34 -20.70
CA ASN A 71 3.20 9.47 -21.87
C ASN A 71 1.95 8.56 -21.85
N GLU A 72 1.53 8.13 -20.66
CA GLU A 72 0.46 7.13 -20.48
C GLU A 72 -0.51 7.61 -19.38
N GLU A 73 -1.18 8.74 -19.65
CA GLU A 73 -2.02 9.46 -18.68
C GLU A 73 -3.24 8.65 -18.24
N GLU A 74 -3.87 7.91 -19.16
CA GLU A 74 -5.02 7.07 -18.85
C GLU A 74 -4.62 5.92 -17.91
N LYS A 75 -3.54 5.21 -18.23
CA LYS A 75 -2.98 4.16 -17.35
C LYS A 75 -2.58 4.73 -16.00
N THR A 76 -1.99 5.92 -15.99
CA THR A 76 -1.62 6.63 -14.76
C THR A 76 -2.85 6.91 -13.90
N ARG A 77 -3.91 7.49 -14.46
CA ARG A 77 -5.16 7.75 -13.72
C ARG A 77 -5.83 6.46 -13.22
N ASN A 78 -5.70 5.37 -13.97
CA ASN A 78 -6.30 4.09 -13.62
C ASN A 78 -5.56 3.38 -12.50
N ALA A 79 -4.23 3.52 -12.39
CA ALA A 79 -3.41 2.85 -11.37
C ALA A 79 -3.12 3.74 -10.14
N PHE A 80 -2.97 5.04 -10.34
CA PHE A 80 -2.63 6.01 -9.29
C PHE A 80 -3.88 6.77 -8.85
N ILE A 81 -4.23 6.64 -7.58
CA ILE A 81 -5.46 7.19 -7.00
C ILE A 81 -5.14 8.18 -5.88
N THR A 82 -6.14 8.98 -5.51
CA THR A 82 -6.07 9.97 -4.43
C THR A 82 -7.42 10.06 -3.75
N ASN A 83 -7.43 10.31 -2.43
CA ASN A 83 -8.63 10.62 -1.64
C ASN A 83 -9.79 9.61 -1.80
N PRO A 84 -9.56 8.30 -1.62
CA PRO A 84 -10.65 7.33 -1.61
C PRO A 84 -11.66 7.63 -0.49
N LEU A 85 -12.92 7.19 -0.61
CA LEU A 85 -14.01 7.59 0.32
C LEU A 85 -13.72 7.31 1.80
N TRP A 86 -13.03 6.20 2.09
CA TRP A 86 -12.65 5.86 3.46
C TRP A 86 -11.61 6.83 4.04
N ALA A 87 -10.77 7.46 3.22
CA ALA A 87 -9.76 8.42 3.67
C ALA A 87 -10.41 9.67 4.26
N ALA A 88 -11.46 10.17 3.63
CA ALA A 88 -12.24 11.30 4.15
C ALA A 88 -12.89 10.95 5.51
N THR A 89 -13.32 9.70 5.67
CA THR A 89 -13.88 9.22 6.96
C THR A 89 -12.83 9.19 8.06
N ILE A 90 -11.58 8.83 7.74
CA ILE A 90 -10.46 8.87 8.69
C ILE A 90 -10.09 10.32 9.01
N ALA A 91 -9.95 11.18 8.00
CA ALA A 91 -9.63 12.60 8.18
C ALA A 91 -10.67 13.36 9.02
N ALA A 92 -11.95 13.01 8.91
CA ALA A 92 -13.00 13.59 9.75
C ALA A 92 -12.85 13.23 11.24
N ARG A 93 -12.18 12.11 11.55
CA ARG A 93 -11.92 11.65 12.93
C ARG A 93 -10.56 12.13 13.45
N ASP A 94 -9.60 12.28 12.56
CA ASP A 94 -8.25 12.74 12.83
C ASP A 94 -7.90 13.85 11.84
N GLY A 95 -8.07 15.10 12.26
CA GLY A 95 -7.83 16.28 11.41
C GLY A 95 -6.38 16.46 10.96
N ALA A 96 -5.43 15.70 11.52
CA ALA A 96 -4.05 15.67 11.04
C ALA A 96 -3.81 14.59 9.96
N PHE A 97 -4.80 13.73 9.71
CA PHE A 97 -4.70 12.69 8.70
C PHE A 97 -4.95 13.28 7.30
N GLU A 98 -3.88 13.36 6.54
CA GLU A 98 -3.92 13.67 5.11
C GLU A 98 -3.51 12.45 4.30
N THR A 99 -4.21 12.24 3.18
CA THR A 99 -3.76 11.28 2.19
C THR A 99 -2.91 11.92 1.12
N VAL A 100 -1.84 11.22 0.74
CA VAL A 100 -1.07 11.53 -0.46
C VAL A 100 -1.44 10.54 -1.57
N ARG A 101 -0.76 10.65 -2.72
CA ARG A 101 -0.96 9.75 -3.85
C ARG A 101 -0.75 8.29 -3.44
N MET A 102 -1.62 7.44 -4.00
CA MET A 102 -1.58 6.00 -3.78
C MET A 102 -1.43 5.25 -5.11
N TYR A 103 -0.86 4.06 -5.07
CA TYR A 103 -0.73 3.15 -6.19
C TYR A 103 -1.44 1.83 -5.90
N LYS A 104 -2.29 1.40 -6.83
CA LYS A 104 -2.97 0.11 -6.83
C LYS A 104 -2.05 -0.95 -7.43
N THR A 105 -1.69 -1.96 -6.65
CA THR A 105 -0.67 -2.94 -7.07
C THR A 105 -1.25 -4.08 -7.92
N GLY A 106 -2.56 -4.35 -7.79
CA GLY A 106 -3.17 -5.56 -8.34
C GLY A 106 -2.87 -6.85 -7.58
N ASP A 107 -2.06 -6.78 -6.50
CA ASP A 107 -1.71 -7.93 -5.66
C ASP A 107 -2.74 -8.14 -4.53
N LEU A 108 -3.02 -9.41 -4.19
CA LEU A 108 -3.98 -9.86 -3.17
C LEU A 108 -3.30 -10.57 -1.97
#